data_AF-A0A3L7MTD4-F1
#
_entry.id   AF-A0A3L7MTD4-F1
#
_cell.length_a   1.000
_cell.length_b   1.000
_cell.length_c   1.000
_cell.angle_alpha   90.00
_cell.angle_beta   90.00
_cell.angle_gamma   90.00
#
_symmetry.space_group_name_H-M   'P 1'
#
loop_
_entity.id
_entity.type
_entity.pdbx_description
1 polymer ?
#
loop_
_entity_poly.entity_id
_entity_poly.type
_entity_poly.pdbx_seq_one_letter_code
_entity_poly.pdbx_strand_id
1 'polypeptide(L)'
;MSIDSVRISFVNEIPLGVKPLREYTQPRKIYAIEAAETAAHPGFDVVFGEATYESSAAVSIKQDNISISWQRNQVHVLCPLESRLDVLTALADFGFYEGELHRLESDVEVQEPLAEKDVEFAHRIHHRNREHWSRFGETIERFTRDRLIYARLCSQLAFPSPTLSPKSRQIVSKLLRECNIEDRLEMYSDRLEALEELYEGANDRVADYRWYRGGHILEWTIVIILIFEAIAMSLEFGLHIYELNRDSTAEVADLSEEFEANIIQVENDRVTFVKKSLEPKTIGVAKNLRVQEGRMDRKSGEVTSGSTLEKGLGNEAFQNIPTDGIKAMLLTDSKNEKIAQIQVLRAGSKKAK
;
A
#
# COMPACT_ATOMS: atom_id res chain seq x y z
N MET A 1 -24.58 75.68 -0.32
CA MET A 1 -25.01 74.40 0.28
C MET A 1 -23.89 73.41 0.03
N SER A 2 -23.33 72.84 1.10
CA SER A 2 -22.19 71.92 1.09
C SER A 2 -22.52 70.69 0.25
N ILE A 3 -21.66 70.38 -0.72
CA ILE A 3 -21.73 69.15 -1.51
C ILE A 3 -20.83 68.16 -0.78
N ASP A 4 -21.44 67.28 0.00
CA ASP A 4 -20.72 66.27 0.74
C ASP A 4 -20.37 65.12 -0.20
N SER A 5 -19.13 65.09 -0.68
CA SER A 5 -18.59 63.96 -1.43
C SER A 5 -18.32 62.80 -0.47
N VAL A 6 -18.97 61.67 -0.67
CA VAL A 6 -18.60 60.44 0.04
C VAL A 6 -17.85 59.55 -0.95
N ARG A 7 -16.60 59.21 -0.63
CA ARG A 7 -15.69 58.42 -1.48
C ARG A 7 -15.53 57.04 -0.87
N ILE A 8 -15.84 56.02 -1.66
CA ILE A 8 -15.78 54.66 -1.17
C ILE A 8 -15.23 53.73 -2.26
N SER A 9 -14.24 52.93 -1.88
CA SER A 9 -13.56 51.94 -2.72
C SER A 9 -13.63 50.54 -2.10
N PHE A 10 -13.62 49.50 -2.94
CA PHE A 10 -13.46 48.09 -2.56
C PHE A 10 -12.13 47.61 -3.12
N VAL A 11 -11.22 47.14 -2.29
CA VAL A 11 -9.97 46.53 -2.78
C VAL A 11 -10.13 45.03 -2.61
N ASN A 12 -10.24 44.31 -3.73
CA ASN A 12 -9.95 42.87 -3.76
C ASN A 12 -8.43 42.71 -3.68
N GLU A 13 -7.85 42.89 -2.49
CA GLU A 13 -6.51 42.33 -2.29
C GLU A 13 -6.69 40.81 -2.21
N ILE A 14 -6.32 40.12 -3.30
CA ILE A 14 -6.07 38.69 -3.29
C ILE A 14 -4.76 38.50 -2.51
N PRO A 15 -4.75 37.95 -1.27
CA PRO A 15 -3.52 37.48 -0.72
C PRO A 15 -3.25 36.14 -1.43
N LEU A 16 -2.26 36.14 -2.32
CA LEU A 16 -1.60 34.92 -2.76
C LEU A 16 -1.09 34.19 -1.50
N GLY A 17 -1.85 33.21 -1.02
CA GLY A 17 -1.50 32.41 0.15
C GLY A 17 -2.70 31.95 0.96
N VAL A 18 -3.05 30.67 0.80
CA VAL A 18 -4.11 29.96 1.52
C VAL A 18 -3.97 30.15 3.05
N LYS A 19 -4.94 30.83 3.67
CA LYS A 19 -5.20 30.73 5.12
C LYS A 19 -6.65 30.35 5.40
N PRO A 20 -6.91 29.49 6.40
CA PRO A 20 -8.24 28.95 6.69
C PRO A 20 -9.21 30.02 7.21
N LEU A 21 -10.48 29.87 6.85
CA LEU A 21 -11.62 30.79 7.06
C LEU A 21 -11.90 31.25 8.52
N ARG A 22 -11.11 30.83 9.52
CA ARG A 22 -11.27 31.22 10.93
C ARG A 22 -10.63 32.57 11.31
N GLU A 23 -9.85 33.20 10.43
CA GLU A 23 -9.19 34.50 10.71
C GLU A 23 -9.87 35.73 10.07
N TYR A 24 -10.99 35.59 9.36
CA TYR A 24 -11.74 36.75 8.87
C TYR A 24 -12.64 37.34 9.98
N THR A 25 -12.01 37.97 10.99
CA THR A 25 -12.69 38.68 12.08
C THR A 25 -13.01 40.15 11.75
N GLN A 26 -12.67 40.63 10.55
CA GLN A 26 -13.04 41.98 10.14
C GLN A 26 -14.22 41.96 9.17
N PRO A 27 -15.34 42.63 9.48
CA PRO A 27 -16.43 42.78 8.52
C PRO A 27 -15.91 43.51 7.28
N ARG A 28 -16.12 42.92 6.10
CA ARG A 28 -15.86 43.58 4.81
C ARG A 28 -16.73 44.84 4.77
N LYS A 29 -16.09 46.02 4.72
CA LYS A 29 -16.80 47.30 4.78
C LYS A 29 -17.20 47.73 3.36
N ILE A 30 -18.49 47.95 3.17
CA ILE A 30 -19.17 48.33 1.93
C ILE A 30 -19.44 49.80 1.96
N TYR A 31 -19.22 50.51 0.85
CA TYR A 31 -19.70 51.88 0.79
C TYR A 31 -19.76 52.47 -0.68
N ALA A 32 -20.39 53.64 -0.93
CA ALA A 32 -20.76 54.25 -2.23
C ALA A 32 -20.08 55.59 -2.65
N ILE A 33 -20.02 55.93 -3.94
CA ILE A 33 -19.51 57.23 -4.44
C ILE A 33 -20.68 58.11 -4.92
N GLU A 34 -20.53 59.44 -4.88
CA GLU A 34 -21.44 60.40 -5.53
C GLU A 34 -20.60 61.27 -6.48
N ALA A 35 -20.72 61.04 -7.79
CA ALA A 35 -20.06 61.86 -8.80
C ALA A 35 -20.81 63.18 -8.95
N ALA A 36 -20.15 64.28 -8.59
CA ALA A 36 -20.72 65.60 -8.79
C ALA A 36 -20.57 65.99 -10.26
N GLU A 37 -21.62 65.87 -11.09
CA GLU A 37 -21.68 66.73 -12.27
C GLU A 37 -23.07 67.04 -12.84
N THR A 38 -23.24 68.34 -13.10
CA THR A 38 -24.31 69.07 -13.80
C THR A 38 -25.68 69.17 -13.15
N ALA A 39 -26.06 70.42 -12.87
CA ALA A 39 -27.27 70.91 -12.23
C ALA A 39 -28.62 70.56 -12.93
N ALA A 40 -28.62 69.62 -13.87
CA ALA A 40 -29.80 69.21 -14.61
C ALA A 40 -30.52 68.00 -14.00
N HIS A 41 -29.81 67.06 -13.35
CA HIS A 41 -30.41 65.86 -12.75
C HIS A 41 -29.62 65.39 -11.50
N PRO A 42 -30.24 65.29 -10.30
CA PRO A 42 -29.56 64.80 -9.10
C PRO A 42 -29.44 63.26 -9.14
N GLY A 43 -28.26 62.76 -9.48
CA GLY A 43 -27.90 61.33 -9.43
C GLY A 43 -26.57 61.11 -8.70
N PHE A 44 -26.29 59.86 -8.36
CA PHE A 44 -25.02 59.44 -7.76
C PHE A 44 -24.52 58.12 -8.36
N ASP A 45 -23.21 57.98 -8.46
CA ASP A 45 -22.52 56.86 -9.10
C ASP A 45 -21.73 56.07 -8.07
N VAL A 46 -22.09 54.82 -7.85
CA VAL A 46 -21.45 53.91 -6.90
C VAL A 46 -20.55 52.95 -7.67
N VAL A 47 -19.26 52.88 -7.35
CA VAL A 47 -18.32 51.96 -8.01
C VAL A 47 -17.91 50.86 -7.03
N PHE A 48 -17.96 49.60 -7.46
CA PHE A 48 -17.53 48.42 -6.72
C PHE A 48 -16.17 47.91 -7.24
N GLY A 49 -15.06 48.53 -6.80
CA GLY A 49 -13.70 48.00 -7.04
C GLY A 49 -12.93 48.60 -8.22
N GLU A 50 -11.72 48.07 -8.50
CA GLU A 50 -10.90 48.49 -9.65
C GLU A 50 -11.46 47.89 -10.95
N ALA A 51 -11.98 48.75 -11.82
CA ALA A 51 -12.60 48.36 -13.07
C ALA A 51 -11.55 47.88 -14.09
N THR A 52 -11.36 46.56 -14.19
CA THR A 52 -10.89 45.96 -15.44
C THR A 52 -12.05 45.94 -16.42
N TYR A 53 -11.91 46.73 -17.49
CA TYR A 53 -12.90 46.94 -18.54
C TYR A 53 -13.22 45.63 -19.30
N GLU A 54 -14.14 44.83 -18.76
CA GLU A 54 -14.94 43.91 -19.57
C GLU A 54 -16.38 44.37 -19.55
N SER A 55 -16.85 44.78 -20.73
CA SER A 55 -18.20 45.30 -20.99
C SER A 55 -19.25 44.21 -20.79
N SER A 56 -19.63 43.94 -19.55
CA SER A 56 -20.85 43.17 -19.25
C SER A 56 -22.08 44.02 -19.56
N ALA A 57 -23.15 43.37 -20.01
CA ALA A 57 -24.43 44.03 -20.25
C ALA A 57 -24.91 44.73 -18.97
N ALA A 58 -25.27 46.01 -19.10
CA ALA A 58 -25.80 46.79 -18.00
C ALA A 58 -27.24 46.36 -17.71
N VAL A 59 -27.54 46.03 -16.47
CA VAL A 59 -28.91 45.77 -15.99
C VAL A 59 -29.50 47.08 -15.53
N SER A 60 -30.55 47.56 -16.20
CA SER A 60 -31.22 48.81 -15.84
C SER A 60 -32.59 48.55 -15.23
N ILE A 61 -32.84 49.09 -14.05
CA ILE A 61 -34.08 48.97 -13.31
C ILE A 61 -34.69 50.34 -13.13
N LYS A 62 -35.94 50.50 -13.55
CA LYS A 62 -36.74 51.70 -13.30
C LYS A 62 -37.93 51.33 -12.41
N GLN A 63 -38.08 52.02 -11.28
CA GLN A 63 -39.22 51.86 -10.39
C GLN A 63 -39.57 53.21 -9.77
N ASP A 64 -40.79 53.69 -10.00
CA ASP A 64 -41.26 55.01 -9.56
C ASP A 64 -40.30 56.12 -10.02
N ASN A 65 -39.70 56.85 -9.07
CA ASN A 65 -38.69 57.89 -9.29
C ASN A 65 -37.26 57.39 -9.08
N ILE A 66 -37.05 56.08 -9.05
CA ILE A 66 -35.74 55.43 -8.84
C ILE A 66 -35.32 54.76 -10.14
N SER A 67 -34.16 55.14 -10.67
CA SER A 67 -33.50 54.47 -11.80
C SER A 67 -32.13 53.99 -11.35
N ILE A 68 -31.90 52.68 -11.44
CA ILE A 68 -30.63 52.03 -11.08
C ILE A 68 -30.09 51.37 -12.35
N SER A 69 -28.87 51.67 -12.76
CA SER A 69 -28.15 50.99 -13.84
C SER A 69 -26.95 50.28 -13.25
N TRP A 70 -27.04 48.95 -13.10
CA TRP A 70 -25.99 48.10 -12.58
C TRP A 70 -25.13 47.53 -13.71
N GLN A 71 -23.83 47.60 -13.55
CA GLN A 71 -22.79 47.01 -14.40
C GLN A 71 -21.84 46.23 -13.49
N ARG A 72 -21.05 45.32 -14.07
CA ARG A 72 -19.98 44.66 -13.32
C ARG A 72 -19.09 45.74 -12.72
N ASN A 73 -19.00 45.74 -11.39
CA ASN A 73 -18.21 46.67 -10.61
C ASN A 73 -18.68 48.14 -10.60
N GLN A 74 -19.87 48.48 -11.11
CA GLN A 74 -20.36 49.86 -11.12
C GLN A 74 -21.89 49.94 -11.11
N VAL A 75 -22.46 50.88 -10.36
CA VAL A 75 -23.89 51.16 -10.39
C VAL A 75 -24.17 52.66 -10.41
N HIS A 76 -24.96 53.09 -11.38
CA HIS A 76 -25.45 54.45 -11.48
C HIS A 76 -26.85 54.53 -10.89
N VAL A 77 -27.11 55.51 -10.03
CA VAL A 77 -28.38 55.62 -9.30
C VAL A 77 -28.95 57.03 -9.42
N LEU A 78 -30.20 57.12 -9.84
CA LEU A 78 -31.01 58.33 -9.81
C LEU A 78 -32.16 58.07 -8.84
N CYS A 79 -32.22 58.76 -7.70
CA CYS A 79 -33.33 58.61 -6.76
C CYS A 79 -33.59 59.89 -5.93
N PRO A 80 -34.80 60.05 -5.37
CA PRO A 80 -35.10 61.15 -4.45
C PRO A 80 -34.30 61.02 -3.15
N LEU A 81 -33.93 62.17 -2.55
CA LEU A 81 -33.11 62.24 -1.34
C LEU A 81 -33.67 61.39 -0.18
N GLU A 82 -34.99 61.36 -0.03
CA GLU A 82 -35.72 60.60 0.99
C GLU A 82 -35.53 59.07 0.85
N SER A 83 -35.30 58.59 -0.37
CA SER A 83 -35.14 57.16 -0.68
C SER A 83 -33.67 56.73 -0.70
N ARG A 84 -32.74 57.66 -0.51
CA ARG A 84 -31.30 57.43 -0.67
C ARG A 84 -30.78 56.33 0.24
N LEU A 85 -31.16 56.35 1.52
CA LEU A 85 -30.69 55.36 2.50
C LEU A 85 -31.22 53.96 2.18
N ASP A 86 -32.50 53.84 1.80
CA ASP A 86 -33.10 52.55 1.43
C ASP A 86 -32.42 51.95 0.19
N VAL A 87 -32.14 52.78 -0.82
CA VAL A 87 -31.46 52.36 -2.05
C VAL A 87 -30.02 51.95 -1.77
N LEU A 88 -29.26 52.73 -1.00
CA LEU A 88 -27.89 52.38 -0.63
C LEU A 88 -27.81 51.07 0.17
N THR A 89 -28.74 50.86 1.10
CA THR A 89 -28.79 49.63 1.90
C THR A 89 -29.14 48.42 1.02
N ALA A 90 -30.06 48.59 0.07
CA ALA A 90 -30.40 47.56 -0.91
C ALA A 90 -29.22 47.21 -1.84
N LEU A 91 -28.50 48.23 -2.33
CA LEU A 91 -27.33 48.02 -3.19
C LEU A 91 -26.16 47.39 -2.46
N ALA A 92 -25.99 47.70 -1.17
CA ALA A 92 -24.98 47.07 -0.32
C ALA A 92 -25.26 45.57 -0.15
N ASP A 93 -26.50 45.21 0.18
CA ASP A 93 -26.91 43.81 0.37
C ASP A 93 -26.82 43.04 -0.96
N PHE A 94 -27.38 43.59 -2.04
CA PHE A 94 -27.31 42.98 -3.37
C PHE A 94 -25.87 42.84 -3.87
N GLY A 95 -25.04 43.88 -3.75
CA GLY A 95 -23.66 43.87 -4.21
C GLY A 95 -22.78 42.85 -3.47
N PHE A 96 -23.07 42.58 -2.20
CA PHE A 96 -22.40 41.52 -1.46
C PHE A 96 -22.67 40.14 -2.08
N TYR A 97 -23.94 39.81 -2.33
CA TYR A 97 -24.31 38.50 -2.88
C TYR A 97 -23.91 38.33 -4.34
N GLU A 98 -24.07 39.39 -5.15
CA GLU A 98 -23.65 39.39 -6.56
C GLU A 98 -22.13 39.21 -6.67
N GLY A 99 -21.36 39.88 -5.81
CA GLY A 99 -19.91 39.72 -5.77
C GLY A 99 -19.45 38.33 -5.32
N GLU A 100 -20.12 37.72 -4.32
CA GLU A 100 -19.80 36.34 -3.92
C GLU A 100 -20.16 35.32 -5.00
N LEU A 101 -21.32 35.47 -5.66
CA LEU A 101 -21.68 34.61 -6.79
C LEU A 101 -20.65 34.75 -7.92
N HIS A 102 -20.28 35.99 -8.25
CA HIS A 102 -19.30 36.23 -9.31
C HIS A 102 -17.93 35.63 -9.00
N ARG A 103 -17.49 35.72 -7.73
CA ARG A 103 -16.26 35.06 -7.29
C ARG A 103 -16.32 33.55 -7.52
N LEU A 104 -17.43 32.91 -7.14
CA LEU A 104 -17.63 31.47 -7.34
C LEU A 104 -17.64 31.10 -8.83
N GLU A 105 -18.37 31.86 -9.66
CA GLU A 105 -18.40 31.66 -11.11
C GLU A 105 -17.00 31.77 -11.74
N SER A 106 -16.22 32.78 -11.33
CA SER A 106 -14.85 32.99 -11.81
C SER A 106 -13.91 31.87 -11.35
N ASP A 107 -14.05 31.42 -10.10
CA ASP A 107 -13.26 30.31 -9.57
C ASP A 107 -13.48 29.03 -10.40
N VAL A 108 -14.72 28.72 -10.78
CA VAL A 108 -15.07 27.59 -11.65
C VAL A 108 -14.54 27.77 -13.07
N GLU A 109 -14.71 28.96 -13.66
CA GLU A 109 -14.23 29.29 -15.00
C GLU A 109 -12.70 29.09 -15.15
N VAL A 110 -11.93 29.41 -14.11
CA VAL A 110 -10.48 29.16 -14.09
C VAL A 110 -10.15 27.66 -14.02
N GLN A 111 -11.02 26.83 -13.42
CA GLN A 111 -10.78 25.39 -13.29
C GLN A 111 -11.18 24.57 -14.52
N GLU A 112 -12.16 25.01 -15.31
CA GLU A 112 -12.67 24.25 -16.46
C GLU A 112 -11.58 23.83 -17.48
N PRO A 113 -10.65 24.71 -17.90
CA PRO A 113 -9.58 24.31 -18.83
C PRO A 113 -8.58 23.31 -18.23
N LEU A 114 -8.48 23.26 -16.90
CA LEU A 114 -7.67 22.26 -16.20
C LEU A 114 -8.41 20.93 -16.14
N ALA A 115 -9.71 20.98 -15.84
CA ALA A 115 -10.59 19.81 -15.81
C ALA A 115 -10.64 19.09 -17.17
N GLU A 116 -10.71 19.83 -18.28
CA GLU A 116 -10.70 19.25 -19.63
C GLU A 116 -9.43 18.42 -19.89
N LYS A 117 -8.27 18.87 -19.39
CA LYS A 117 -6.99 18.14 -19.48
C LYS A 117 -6.94 16.95 -18.54
N ASP A 118 -7.72 16.99 -17.46
CA ASP A 118 -7.72 15.99 -16.41
C ASP A 118 -8.75 14.87 -16.62
N VAL A 119 -9.59 14.96 -17.67
CA VAL A 119 -10.63 13.95 -18.01
C VAL A 119 -10.06 12.53 -18.08
N GLU A 120 -8.85 12.35 -18.61
CA GLU A 120 -8.24 11.03 -18.72
C GLU A 120 -8.01 10.36 -17.36
N PHE A 121 -7.74 11.14 -16.30
CA PHE A 121 -7.45 10.61 -14.97
C PHE A 121 -8.66 10.05 -14.25
N ALA A 122 -9.87 10.54 -14.56
CA ALA A 122 -11.11 9.98 -14.03
C ALA A 122 -11.38 8.55 -14.52
N HIS A 123 -10.85 8.20 -15.69
CA HIS A 123 -11.01 6.87 -16.27
C HIS A 123 -9.77 5.97 -16.10
N ARG A 124 -8.57 6.54 -16.14
CA ARG A 124 -7.31 5.78 -16.12
C ARG A 124 -6.24 6.50 -15.32
N ILE A 125 -5.80 5.86 -14.24
CA ILE A 125 -4.66 6.35 -13.47
C ILE A 125 -3.44 5.45 -13.62
N HIS A 126 -2.30 6.09 -13.89
CA HIS A 126 -1.01 5.42 -13.97
C HIS A 126 -0.12 5.86 -12.81
N HIS A 127 0.77 4.97 -12.37
CA HIS A 127 1.75 5.26 -11.32
C HIS A 127 2.62 6.49 -11.63
N ARG A 128 2.90 6.76 -12.91
CA ARG A 128 3.73 7.88 -13.35
C ARG A 128 3.11 9.25 -13.02
N ASN A 129 1.80 9.29 -12.78
CA ASN A 129 1.05 10.52 -12.56
C ASN A 129 0.88 10.84 -11.07
N ARG A 130 1.73 10.28 -10.21
CA ARG A 130 1.64 10.40 -8.74
C ARG A 130 1.68 11.85 -8.26
N GLU A 131 2.37 12.72 -9.00
CA GLU A 131 2.45 14.16 -8.71
C GLU A 131 1.07 14.83 -8.71
N HIS A 132 0.13 14.34 -9.53
CA HIS A 132 -1.22 14.91 -9.61
C HIS A 132 -2.16 14.42 -8.51
N TRP A 133 -1.80 13.38 -7.75
CA TRP A 133 -2.72 12.76 -6.77
C TRP A 133 -3.05 13.69 -5.61
N SER A 134 -2.07 14.45 -5.09
CA SER A 134 -2.32 15.45 -4.05
C SER A 134 -3.24 16.54 -4.57
N ARG A 135 -2.96 17.01 -5.80
CA ARG A 135 -3.76 18.04 -6.47
C ARG A 135 -5.22 17.63 -6.59
N PHE A 136 -5.55 16.39 -6.99
CA PHE A 136 -6.94 15.94 -7.07
C PHE A 136 -7.66 16.00 -5.73
N GLY A 137 -7.00 15.56 -4.65
CA GLY A 137 -7.53 15.65 -3.29
C GLY A 137 -7.76 17.09 -2.83
N GLU A 138 -6.81 17.99 -3.12
CA GLU A 138 -6.94 19.42 -2.80
C GLU A 138 -8.04 20.10 -3.61
N THR A 139 -8.18 19.75 -4.90
CA THR A 139 -9.22 20.28 -5.78
C THR A 139 -10.62 19.84 -5.33
N ILE A 140 -10.83 18.56 -4.99
CA ILE A 140 -12.15 18.11 -4.51
C ILE A 140 -12.50 18.70 -3.15
N GLU A 141 -11.51 18.89 -2.26
CA GLU A 141 -11.72 19.60 -0.99
C GLU A 141 -12.12 21.07 -1.23
N ARG A 142 -11.53 21.72 -2.24
CA ARG A 142 -11.91 23.07 -2.65
C ARG A 142 -13.36 23.11 -3.15
N PHE A 143 -13.76 22.22 -4.06
CA PHE A 143 -15.14 22.19 -4.54
C PHE A 143 -16.15 21.90 -3.44
N THR A 144 -15.82 20.99 -2.52
CA THR A 144 -16.64 20.74 -1.33
C THR A 144 -16.83 22.02 -0.49
N ARG A 145 -15.78 22.84 -0.34
CA ARG A 145 -15.89 24.15 0.34
C ARG A 145 -16.78 25.12 -0.45
N ASP A 146 -16.60 25.18 -1.76
CA ASP A 146 -17.38 26.07 -2.62
C ASP A 146 -18.87 25.68 -2.64
N ARG A 147 -19.19 24.38 -2.56
CA ARG A 147 -20.56 23.87 -2.40
C ARG A 147 -21.19 24.30 -1.08
N LEU A 148 -20.42 24.36 0.01
CA LEU A 148 -20.90 24.88 1.31
C LEU A 148 -21.17 26.39 1.26
N ILE A 149 -20.35 27.15 0.52
CA ILE A 149 -20.56 28.59 0.31
C ILE A 149 -21.81 28.79 -0.53
N TYR A 150 -21.97 28.04 -1.61
CA TYR A 150 -23.17 28.03 -2.46
C TYR A 150 -24.44 27.74 -1.66
N ALA A 151 -24.46 26.69 -0.85
CA ALA A 151 -25.63 26.34 -0.02
C ALA A 151 -26.04 27.49 0.93
N ARG A 152 -25.05 28.20 1.51
CA ARG A 152 -25.30 29.38 2.33
C ARG A 152 -25.86 30.52 1.50
N LEU A 153 -25.26 30.79 0.34
CA LEU A 153 -25.68 31.85 -0.58
C LEU A 153 -27.12 31.65 -1.03
N CYS A 154 -27.51 30.43 -1.45
CA CYS A 154 -28.88 30.11 -1.84
C CYS A 154 -29.88 30.36 -0.70
N SER A 155 -29.53 29.97 0.53
CA SER A 155 -30.41 30.19 1.69
C SER A 155 -30.62 31.68 1.98
N GLN A 156 -29.58 32.50 1.80
CA GLN A 156 -29.61 33.93 2.07
C GLN A 156 -30.30 34.72 0.95
N LEU A 157 -30.20 34.25 -0.30
CA LEU A 157 -30.89 34.85 -1.43
C LEU A 157 -32.38 34.49 -1.47
N ALA A 158 -32.77 33.30 -1.03
CA ALA A 158 -34.16 32.92 -0.89
C ALA A 158 -34.91 33.78 0.15
N PHE A 159 -34.20 34.23 1.19
CA PHE A 159 -34.75 35.03 2.28
C PHE A 159 -33.95 36.32 2.48
N PRO A 160 -34.34 37.44 1.81
CA PRO A 160 -33.67 38.72 1.98
C PRO A 160 -33.55 39.10 3.46
N SER A 161 -32.45 39.79 3.80
CA SER A 161 -32.14 40.08 5.21
C SER A 161 -33.34 40.74 5.92
N PRO A 162 -33.73 40.24 7.11
CA PRO A 162 -34.84 40.81 7.88
C PRO A 162 -34.54 42.22 8.38
N THR A 163 -33.27 42.64 8.36
CA THR A 163 -32.85 43.99 8.74
C THR A 163 -33.18 45.05 7.69
N LEU A 164 -33.55 44.64 6.48
CA LEU A 164 -33.89 45.56 5.39
C LEU A 164 -35.31 46.11 5.51
N SER A 165 -35.45 47.40 5.20
CA SER A 165 -36.77 48.02 5.07
C SER A 165 -37.58 47.33 3.97
N PRO A 166 -38.93 47.36 4.02
CA PRO A 166 -39.77 46.79 2.96
C PRO A 166 -39.43 47.32 1.55
N LYS A 167 -39.06 48.61 1.48
CA LYS A 167 -38.66 49.26 0.22
C LYS A 167 -37.32 48.73 -0.27
N SER A 168 -36.33 48.61 0.61
CA SER A 168 -35.04 48.01 0.25
C SER A 168 -35.20 46.57 -0.22
N ARG A 169 -36.03 45.76 0.47
CA ARG A 169 -36.31 44.37 0.04
C ARG A 169 -36.93 44.30 -1.34
N GLN A 170 -37.86 45.19 -1.67
CA GLN A 170 -38.45 45.25 -3.01
C GLN A 170 -37.41 45.59 -4.08
N ILE A 171 -36.50 46.54 -3.80
CA ILE A 171 -35.40 46.89 -4.70
C ILE A 171 -34.47 45.68 -4.90
N VAL A 172 -34.07 45.00 -3.83
CA VAL A 172 -33.21 43.80 -3.89
C VAL A 172 -33.90 42.70 -4.70
N SER A 173 -35.16 42.36 -4.41
CA SER A 173 -35.89 41.31 -5.17
C SER A 173 -35.98 41.63 -6.66
N LYS A 174 -36.14 42.92 -7.01
CA LYS A 174 -36.14 43.35 -8.41
C LYS A 174 -34.75 43.22 -9.04
N LEU A 175 -33.69 43.62 -8.33
CA LEU A 175 -32.29 43.45 -8.77
C LEU A 175 -31.94 41.97 -8.99
N LEU A 176 -32.29 41.10 -8.05
CA LEU A 176 -32.06 39.65 -8.15
C LEU A 176 -32.72 39.05 -9.40
N ARG A 177 -33.97 39.46 -9.67
CA ARG A 177 -34.73 39.00 -10.84
C ARG A 177 -34.14 39.51 -12.15
N GLU A 178 -33.85 40.80 -12.26
CA GLU A 178 -33.34 41.40 -13.51
C GLU A 178 -31.90 40.99 -13.82
N CYS A 179 -31.14 40.59 -12.80
CA CYS A 179 -29.78 40.03 -12.96
C CYS A 179 -29.77 38.51 -13.15
N ASN A 180 -30.94 37.87 -13.25
CA ASN A 180 -31.12 36.41 -13.39
C ASN A 180 -30.25 35.61 -12.40
N ILE A 181 -30.24 36.02 -11.13
CA ILE A 181 -29.36 35.41 -10.11
C ILE A 181 -29.70 33.93 -9.90
N GLU A 182 -30.98 33.56 -10.01
CA GLU A 182 -31.44 32.18 -9.88
C GLU A 182 -30.87 31.28 -10.99
N ASP A 183 -31.03 31.68 -12.26
CA ASP A 183 -30.46 30.95 -13.42
C ASP A 183 -28.93 30.84 -13.34
N ARG A 184 -28.27 31.91 -12.87
CA ARG A 184 -26.80 31.93 -12.68
C ARG A 184 -26.35 30.96 -11.58
N LEU A 185 -27.09 30.89 -10.47
CA LEU A 185 -26.82 29.94 -9.40
C LEU A 185 -27.00 28.50 -9.86
N GLU A 186 -28.06 28.22 -10.62
CA GLU A 186 -28.30 26.90 -11.21
C GLU A 186 -27.16 26.52 -12.16
N MET A 187 -26.83 27.40 -13.11
CA MET A 187 -25.71 27.18 -14.04
C MET A 187 -24.37 26.97 -13.31
N TYR A 188 -24.12 27.73 -12.24
CA TYR A 188 -22.93 27.52 -11.41
C TYR A 188 -22.95 26.15 -10.72
N SER A 189 -24.10 25.75 -10.16
CA SER A 189 -24.27 24.45 -9.50
C SER A 189 -24.01 23.29 -10.45
N ASP A 190 -24.55 23.36 -11.67
CA ASP A 190 -24.37 22.34 -12.70
C ASP A 190 -22.90 22.21 -13.12
N ARG A 191 -22.22 23.35 -13.32
CA ARG A 191 -20.79 23.38 -13.65
C ARG A 191 -19.93 22.83 -12.50
N LEU A 192 -20.24 23.21 -11.26
CA LEU A 192 -19.54 22.71 -10.09
C LEU A 192 -19.74 21.21 -9.92
N GLU A 193 -20.95 20.70 -10.13
CA GLU A 193 -21.27 19.27 -10.04
C GLU A 193 -20.48 18.46 -11.07
N ALA A 194 -20.43 18.90 -12.33
CA ALA A 194 -19.64 18.23 -13.37
C ALA A 194 -18.13 18.17 -12.99
N LEU A 195 -17.61 19.23 -12.37
CA LEU A 195 -16.24 19.24 -11.86
C LEU A 195 -16.07 18.29 -10.66
N GLU A 196 -16.99 18.31 -9.69
CA GLU A 196 -16.97 17.41 -8.53
C GLU A 196 -16.95 15.94 -8.97
N GLU A 197 -17.86 15.53 -9.86
CA GLU A 197 -17.92 14.16 -10.38
C GLU A 197 -16.62 13.72 -11.05
N LEU A 198 -16.01 14.62 -11.84
CA LEU A 198 -14.75 14.33 -12.51
C LEU A 198 -13.63 14.05 -11.51
N TYR A 199 -13.45 14.93 -10.52
CA TYR A 199 -12.36 14.81 -9.56
C TYR A 199 -12.63 13.77 -8.47
N GLU A 200 -13.89 13.51 -8.13
CA GLU A 200 -14.30 12.36 -7.31
C GLU A 200 -13.92 11.06 -8.01
N GLY A 201 -14.28 10.90 -9.29
CA GLY A 201 -13.88 9.75 -10.09
C GLY A 201 -12.37 9.58 -10.17
N ALA A 202 -11.61 10.65 -10.39
CA ALA A 202 -10.14 10.60 -10.38
C ALA A 202 -9.58 10.19 -9.02
N ASN A 203 -10.13 10.73 -7.92
CA ASN A 203 -9.71 10.40 -6.57
C ASN A 203 -10.04 8.95 -6.18
N ASP A 204 -11.19 8.43 -6.61
CA ASP A 204 -11.55 7.02 -6.44
C ASP A 204 -10.56 6.10 -7.15
N ARG A 205 -10.14 6.44 -8.38
CA ARG A 205 -9.10 5.67 -9.08
C ARG A 205 -7.76 5.72 -8.35
N VAL A 206 -7.39 6.85 -7.74
CA VAL A 206 -6.21 6.93 -6.88
C VAL A 206 -6.35 5.97 -5.69
N ALA A 207 -7.51 5.97 -5.03
CA ALA A 207 -7.80 5.13 -3.87
C ALA A 207 -7.73 3.64 -4.24
N ASP A 208 -8.38 3.24 -5.33
CA ASP A 208 -8.35 1.89 -5.90
C ASP A 208 -6.91 1.44 -6.17
N TYR A 209 -6.10 2.29 -6.80
CA TYR A 209 -4.71 1.96 -7.10
C TYR A 209 -3.87 1.77 -5.83
N ARG A 210 -4.07 2.63 -4.82
CA ARG A 210 -3.40 2.50 -3.52
C ARG A 210 -3.82 1.23 -2.80
N TRP A 211 -5.11 0.90 -2.84
CA TRP A 211 -5.64 -0.32 -2.24
C TRP A 211 -5.09 -1.57 -2.93
N TYR A 212 -5.09 -1.62 -4.26
CA TYR A 212 -4.53 -2.71 -5.06
C TYR A 212 -3.05 -2.95 -4.76
N ARG A 213 -2.25 -1.86 -4.68
CA ARG A 213 -0.82 -1.97 -4.35
C ARG A 213 -0.61 -2.42 -2.90
N GLY A 214 -1.41 -1.93 -1.96
CA GLY A 214 -1.38 -2.38 -0.57
C GLY A 214 -1.71 -3.87 -0.45
N GLY A 215 -2.73 -4.32 -1.18
CA GLY A 215 -3.13 -5.73 -1.26
C GLY A 215 -2.02 -6.63 -1.80
N HIS A 216 -1.40 -6.25 -2.93
CA HIS A 216 -0.30 -7.05 -3.48
C HIS A 216 0.95 -7.07 -2.61
N ILE A 217 1.30 -5.96 -1.97
CA ILE A 217 2.45 -5.96 -1.05
C ILE A 217 2.18 -6.93 0.11
N LEU A 218 0.97 -6.96 0.64
CA LEU A 218 0.58 -7.91 1.69
C LEU A 218 0.62 -9.36 1.18
N GLU A 219 0.07 -9.62 -0.01
CA GLU A 219 0.08 -10.94 -0.64
C GLU A 219 1.51 -11.45 -0.85
N TRP A 220 2.39 -10.64 -1.45
CA TRP A 220 3.79 -11.00 -1.64
C TRP A 220 4.52 -11.21 -0.30
N THR A 221 4.18 -10.44 0.73
CA THR A 221 4.74 -10.62 2.07
C THR A 221 4.36 -11.99 2.63
N ILE A 222 3.08 -12.38 2.52
CA ILE A 222 2.61 -13.71 2.95
C ILE A 222 3.32 -14.82 2.17
N VAL A 223 3.43 -14.71 0.84
CA VAL A 223 4.12 -15.69 0.00
C VAL A 223 5.58 -15.86 0.41
N ILE A 224 6.29 -14.75 0.66
CA ILE A 224 7.69 -14.79 1.10
C ILE A 224 7.82 -15.49 2.46
N ILE A 225 6.93 -15.20 3.42
CA ILE A 225 6.92 -15.85 4.74
C ILE A 225 6.69 -17.36 4.60
N LEU A 226 5.73 -17.78 3.77
CA LEU A 226 5.44 -19.19 3.51
C LEU A 226 6.63 -19.91 2.85
N ILE A 227 7.36 -19.24 1.95
CA ILE A 227 8.59 -19.80 1.36
C ILE A 227 9.66 -20.01 2.43
N PHE A 228 9.87 -19.04 3.32
CA PHE A 228 10.83 -19.18 4.41
C PHE A 228 10.45 -20.31 5.37
N GLU A 229 9.17 -20.45 5.70
CA GLU A 229 8.66 -21.55 6.52
C GLU A 229 8.89 -22.91 5.84
N ALA A 230 8.58 -23.02 4.56
CA ALA A 230 8.80 -24.25 3.80
C ALA A 230 10.29 -24.63 3.72
N ILE A 231 11.18 -23.64 3.57
CA ILE A 231 12.63 -23.86 3.62
C ILE A 231 13.06 -24.34 5.00
N ALA A 232 12.61 -23.69 6.07
CA ALA A 232 12.94 -24.07 7.44
C ALA A 232 12.48 -25.50 7.76
N MET A 233 11.25 -25.86 7.40
CA MET A 233 10.70 -27.20 7.57
C MET A 233 11.48 -28.24 6.75
N SER A 234 11.89 -27.90 5.52
CA SER A 234 12.71 -28.76 4.68
C SER A 234 14.11 -28.97 5.25
N LEU A 235 14.71 -27.95 5.86
CA LEU A 235 16.01 -28.03 6.53
C LEU A 235 15.93 -28.89 7.79
N GLU A 236 14.90 -28.70 8.62
CA GLU A 236 14.66 -29.53 9.81
C GLU A 236 14.49 -31.00 9.43
N PHE A 237 13.65 -31.28 8.43
CA PHE A 237 13.47 -32.63 7.90
C PHE A 237 14.77 -33.21 7.34
N GLY A 238 15.54 -32.41 6.58
CA GLY A 238 16.83 -32.82 6.02
C GLY A 238 17.87 -33.15 7.10
N LEU A 239 17.93 -32.34 8.16
CA LEU A 239 18.79 -32.59 9.32
C LEU A 239 18.38 -33.88 10.04
N HIS A 240 17.08 -34.11 10.23
CA HIS A 240 16.59 -35.33 10.86
C HIS A 240 16.95 -36.60 10.07
N ILE A 241 16.81 -36.57 8.74
CA ILE A 241 17.23 -37.67 7.86
C ILE A 241 18.75 -37.87 7.90
N TYR A 242 19.51 -36.78 7.95
CA TYR A 242 20.97 -36.84 8.07
C TYR A 242 21.39 -37.50 9.38
N GLU A 243 20.76 -37.15 10.50
CA GLU A 243 21.01 -37.75 11.82
C GLU A 243 20.68 -39.25 11.83
N LEU A 244 19.53 -39.66 11.30
CA LEU A 244 19.15 -41.07 11.18
C LEU A 244 20.17 -41.88 10.38
N ASN A 245 20.65 -41.34 9.26
CA ASN A 245 21.67 -42.00 8.44
C ASN A 245 23.02 -42.06 9.15
N ARG A 246 23.41 -41.00 9.87
CA ARG A 246 24.64 -40.96 10.65
C ARG A 246 24.63 -42.03 11.75
N ASP A 247 23.53 -42.12 12.50
CA ASP A 247 23.41 -43.06 13.60
C ASP A 247 23.32 -44.51 13.09
N SER A 248 22.64 -44.76 11.96
CA SER A 248 22.69 -46.06 11.27
C SER A 248 24.11 -46.44 10.83
N THR A 249 24.91 -45.47 10.36
CA THR A 249 26.30 -45.73 9.95
C THR A 249 27.21 -45.95 11.17
N ALA A 250 26.94 -45.28 12.29
CA ALA A 250 27.68 -45.44 13.54
C ALA A 250 27.37 -46.78 14.24
N GLU A 251 26.13 -47.26 14.21
CA GLU A 251 25.76 -48.60 14.72
C GLU A 251 26.42 -49.73 13.91
N VAL A 252 26.72 -49.54 12.62
CA VAL A 252 27.45 -50.53 11.80
C VAL A 252 28.95 -50.54 12.11
N ALA A 253 29.47 -49.52 12.79
CA ALA A 253 30.86 -49.46 13.29
C ALA A 253 31.03 -50.13 14.66
N ASP A 254 29.93 -50.51 15.33
CA ASP A 254 30.03 -51.35 16.51
C ASP A 254 30.45 -52.76 16.09
N LEU A 255 31.46 -53.30 16.76
CA LEU A 255 31.85 -54.70 16.63
C LEU A 255 30.84 -55.53 17.43
N SER A 256 29.54 -55.38 17.14
CA SER A 256 28.50 -56.20 17.73
C SER A 256 28.78 -57.67 17.40
N GLU A 257 28.42 -58.53 18.34
CA GLU A 257 29.17 -59.71 18.77
C GLU A 257 29.53 -60.73 17.70
N GLU A 258 29.03 -60.66 16.46
CA GLU A 258 29.39 -61.51 15.32
C GLU A 258 29.62 -60.69 14.03
N PHE A 259 30.78 -60.80 13.38
CA PHE A 259 31.04 -60.10 12.12
C PHE A 259 31.91 -60.89 11.12
N GLU A 260 31.67 -60.66 9.83
CA GLU A 260 32.43 -61.29 8.75
C GLU A 260 33.72 -60.51 8.46
N ALA A 261 34.84 -61.23 8.38
CA ALA A 261 36.14 -60.66 8.01
C ALA A 261 37.02 -61.69 7.28
N ASN A 262 38.05 -61.19 6.60
CA ASN A 262 39.12 -62.03 6.04
C ASN A 262 40.29 -62.06 7.00
N ILE A 263 40.61 -63.22 7.56
CA ILE A 263 41.78 -63.42 8.40
C ILE A 263 43.02 -63.49 7.50
N ILE A 264 43.96 -62.58 7.71
CA ILE A 264 45.18 -62.48 6.89
C ILE A 264 46.43 -62.96 7.61
N GLN A 265 46.43 -62.97 8.96
CA GLN A 265 47.57 -63.42 9.75
C GLN A 265 47.11 -63.92 11.12
N VAL A 266 47.75 -64.97 11.64
CA VAL A 266 47.58 -65.47 13.00
C VAL A 266 48.96 -65.63 13.64
N GLU A 267 49.22 -64.92 14.73
CA GLU A 267 50.51 -64.95 15.42
C GLU A 267 50.33 -64.67 16.93
N ASN A 268 51.03 -65.44 17.78
CA ASN A 268 51.08 -65.22 19.24
C ASN A 268 49.70 -64.98 19.90
N ASP A 269 48.72 -65.85 19.61
CA ASP A 269 47.33 -65.73 20.10
C ASP A 269 46.63 -64.43 19.68
N ARG A 270 47.03 -63.86 18.55
CA ARG A 270 46.39 -62.70 17.92
C ARG A 270 46.01 -63.03 16.48
N VAL A 271 44.90 -62.47 16.06
CA VAL A 271 44.38 -62.62 14.70
C VAL A 271 44.31 -61.24 14.06
N THR A 272 44.97 -61.09 12.91
CA THR A 272 44.88 -59.92 12.06
C THR A 272 43.86 -60.20 10.96
N PHE A 273 42.88 -59.32 10.82
CA PHE A 273 41.80 -59.47 9.84
C PHE A 273 41.44 -58.15 9.16
N VAL A 274 40.76 -58.26 8.02
CA VAL A 274 40.25 -57.16 7.20
C VAL A 274 38.73 -57.28 7.11
N LYS A 275 38.00 -56.27 7.58
CA LYS A 275 36.52 -56.19 7.51
C LYS A 275 36.14 -55.24 6.37
N LYS A 276 35.40 -55.72 5.35
CA LYS A 276 34.82 -54.91 4.26
C LYS A 276 35.73 -53.77 3.72
N SER A 277 36.99 -54.10 3.38
CA SER A 277 37.99 -53.16 2.82
C SER A 277 38.51 -52.06 3.76
N LEU A 278 38.35 -52.23 5.08
CA LEU A 278 39.00 -51.39 6.09
C LEU A 278 40.47 -51.80 6.32
N GLU A 279 41.26 -50.94 6.98
CA GLU A 279 42.64 -51.25 7.36
C GLU A 279 42.73 -52.54 8.22
N PRO A 280 43.80 -53.34 8.09
CA PRO A 280 43.99 -54.54 8.90
C PRO A 280 43.95 -54.24 10.40
N LYS A 281 43.15 -55.01 11.15
CA LYS A 281 43.03 -54.89 12.61
C LYS A 281 43.50 -56.17 13.29
N THR A 282 44.31 -56.04 14.34
CA THR A 282 44.86 -57.17 15.10
C THR A 282 44.28 -57.23 16.51
N ILE A 283 43.49 -58.27 16.78
CA ILE A 283 42.82 -58.49 18.08
C ILE A 283 43.35 -59.78 18.72
N GLY A 284 43.44 -59.82 20.06
CA GLY A 284 43.81 -61.03 20.79
C GLY A 284 42.67 -62.06 20.81
N VAL A 285 42.98 -63.32 21.08
CA VAL A 285 41.95 -64.36 21.26
C VAL A 285 41.67 -64.65 22.74
N ALA A 286 40.44 -65.06 23.04
CA ALA A 286 40.05 -65.50 24.37
C ALA A 286 40.73 -66.84 24.71
N LYS A 287 40.99 -67.09 26.00
CA LYS A 287 41.64 -68.34 26.46
C LYS A 287 40.86 -69.61 26.09
N ASN A 288 39.57 -69.49 25.89
CA ASN A 288 38.63 -70.54 25.54
C ASN A 288 38.13 -70.42 24.09
N LEU A 289 38.96 -69.89 23.19
CA LEU A 289 38.64 -69.69 21.78
C LEU A 289 38.06 -70.97 21.15
N ARG A 290 36.88 -70.83 20.53
CA ARG A 290 36.25 -71.91 19.75
C ARG A 290 36.52 -71.70 18.26
N VAL A 291 37.16 -72.66 17.61
CA VAL A 291 37.36 -72.62 16.16
C VAL A 291 36.54 -73.74 15.52
N GLN A 292 35.65 -73.38 14.60
CA GLN A 292 34.72 -74.31 13.95
C GLN A 292 34.72 -74.08 12.44
N GLU A 293 34.37 -75.11 11.68
CA GLU A 293 34.04 -74.92 10.27
C GLU A 293 32.65 -74.32 10.15
N GLY A 294 32.50 -73.24 9.38
CA GLY A 294 31.20 -72.67 9.03
C GLY A 294 30.81 -73.04 7.60
N ARG A 295 29.54 -73.37 7.39
CA ARG A 295 28.95 -73.46 6.04
C ARG A 295 27.97 -72.33 5.85
N MET A 296 28.26 -71.46 4.89
CA MET A 296 27.38 -70.37 4.49
C MET A 296 26.39 -70.86 3.42
N ASP A 297 25.10 -70.74 3.69
CA ASP A 297 24.08 -70.93 2.66
C ASP A 297 24.12 -69.73 1.71
N ARG A 298 24.28 -69.99 0.41
CA ARG A 298 24.38 -68.93 -0.62
C ARG A 298 23.07 -68.17 -0.85
N LYS A 299 21.92 -68.74 -0.46
CA LYS A 299 20.60 -68.14 -0.67
C LYS A 299 20.17 -67.28 0.51
N SER A 300 20.34 -67.75 1.74
CA SER A 300 19.95 -66.99 2.94
C SER A 300 21.08 -66.13 3.50
N GLY A 301 22.34 -66.45 3.18
CA GLY A 301 23.51 -65.82 3.80
C GLY A 301 23.77 -66.31 5.24
N GLU A 302 22.95 -67.23 5.76
CA GLU A 302 23.11 -67.78 7.10
C GLU A 302 24.31 -68.73 7.18
N VAL A 303 25.05 -68.64 8.28
CA VAL A 303 26.18 -69.51 8.58
C VAL A 303 25.73 -70.57 9.57
N THR A 304 25.89 -71.84 9.19
CA THR A 304 25.66 -72.97 10.09
C THR A 304 26.98 -73.47 10.66
N SER A 305 27.02 -73.65 11.98
CA SER A 305 28.19 -74.18 12.68
C SER A 305 28.38 -75.66 12.37
N GLY A 306 29.54 -76.01 11.85
CA GLY A 306 30.00 -77.37 11.57
C GLY A 306 30.86 -77.94 12.70
N SER A 307 31.68 -78.93 12.36
CA SER A 307 32.58 -79.58 13.33
C SER A 307 33.64 -78.62 13.87
N THR A 308 33.96 -78.76 15.16
CA THR A 308 35.10 -78.09 15.80
C THR A 308 36.40 -78.52 15.12
N LEU A 309 37.24 -77.55 14.78
CA LEU A 309 38.55 -77.81 14.20
C LEU A 309 39.52 -78.23 15.30
N GLU A 310 39.94 -79.50 15.27
CA GLU A 310 40.96 -80.01 16.17
C GLU A 310 42.26 -79.18 15.98
N LYS A 311 42.88 -78.79 17.11
CA LYS A 311 44.04 -77.88 17.24
C LYS A 311 43.75 -76.36 17.19
N GLY A 312 42.50 -75.90 17.04
CA GLY A 312 42.16 -74.48 17.13
C GLY A 312 42.92 -73.62 16.10
N LEU A 313 43.61 -72.57 16.54
CA LEU A 313 44.46 -71.73 15.68
C LEU A 313 45.69 -72.46 15.12
N GLY A 314 46.10 -73.58 15.73
CA GLY A 314 47.19 -74.42 15.25
C GLY A 314 46.79 -75.36 14.09
N ASN A 315 45.53 -75.29 13.63
CA ASN A 315 45.05 -76.08 12.52
C ASN A 315 45.75 -75.67 11.21
N GLU A 316 45.93 -76.63 10.29
CA GLU A 316 46.60 -76.41 8.99
C GLU A 316 45.99 -75.26 8.18
N ALA A 317 44.68 -75.00 8.35
CA ALA A 317 44.00 -73.88 7.72
C ALA A 317 44.66 -72.53 8.04
N PHE A 318 45.16 -72.31 9.27
CA PHE A 318 45.78 -71.04 9.66
C PHE A 318 47.30 -71.02 9.47
N GLN A 319 47.93 -72.16 9.18
CA GLN A 319 49.37 -72.22 8.87
C GLN A 319 49.67 -71.77 7.44
N ASN A 320 48.71 -71.95 6.53
CA ASN A 320 48.84 -71.61 5.11
C ASN A 320 47.72 -70.67 4.67
N ILE A 321 47.68 -69.47 5.26
CA ILE A 321 46.69 -68.44 4.91
C ILE A 321 46.95 -67.97 3.46
N PRO A 322 45.97 -68.06 2.54
CA PRO A 322 46.13 -67.58 1.17
C PRO A 322 46.26 -66.05 1.13
N THR A 323 46.80 -65.51 0.04
CA THR A 323 47.02 -64.05 -0.14
C THR A 323 45.74 -63.23 0.02
N ASP A 324 44.58 -63.79 -0.35
CA ASP A 324 43.27 -63.15 -0.23
C ASP A 324 42.65 -63.27 1.18
N GLY A 325 43.33 -63.98 2.10
CA GLY A 325 42.88 -64.26 3.45
C GLY A 325 41.85 -65.39 3.54
N ILE A 326 41.57 -65.81 4.78
CA ILE A 326 40.54 -66.82 5.08
C ILE A 326 39.27 -66.10 5.48
N LYS A 327 38.22 -66.27 4.67
CA LYS A 327 36.91 -65.75 4.99
C LYS A 327 36.36 -66.44 6.25
N ALA A 328 36.04 -65.66 7.28
CA ALA A 328 35.56 -66.19 8.55
C ALA A 328 34.50 -65.27 9.17
N MET A 329 33.61 -65.88 9.96
CA MET A 329 32.75 -65.17 10.90
C MET A 329 33.46 -65.14 12.26
N LEU A 330 33.70 -63.95 12.80
CA LEU A 330 34.38 -63.71 14.06
C LEU A 330 33.37 -63.31 15.11
N LEU A 331 33.34 -64.03 16.23
CA LEU A 331 32.59 -63.65 17.41
C LEU A 331 33.55 -63.07 18.45
N THR A 332 33.27 -61.87 18.96
CA THR A 332 34.04 -61.27 20.06
C THR A 332 33.47 -61.64 21.43
N ASP A 333 34.24 -61.43 22.49
CA ASP A 333 33.72 -61.46 23.85
C ASP A 333 32.76 -60.29 24.10
N SER A 334 32.00 -60.33 25.19
CA SER A 334 31.01 -59.30 25.53
C SER A 334 31.60 -57.90 25.78
N LYS A 335 32.92 -57.76 25.72
CA LYS A 335 33.65 -56.49 25.80
C LYS A 335 34.23 -56.04 24.46
N ASN A 336 34.10 -56.84 23.41
CA ASN A 336 34.68 -56.61 22.09
C ASN A 336 36.22 -56.44 22.08
N GLU A 337 36.89 -56.99 23.10
CA GLU A 337 38.34 -56.88 23.29
C GLU A 337 39.08 -58.09 22.73
N LYS A 338 38.44 -59.25 22.70
CA LYS A 338 39.04 -60.52 22.26
C LYS A 338 38.10 -61.32 21.39
N ILE A 339 38.67 -62.10 20.48
CA ILE A 339 37.90 -63.05 19.66
C ILE A 339 37.60 -64.30 20.51
N ALA A 340 36.32 -64.58 20.72
CA ALA A 340 35.82 -65.72 21.48
C ALA A 340 35.51 -66.93 20.57
N GLN A 341 35.12 -66.71 19.32
CA GLN A 341 34.86 -67.77 18.35
C GLN A 341 35.26 -67.37 16.93
N ILE A 342 35.76 -68.34 16.16
CA ILE A 342 36.08 -68.21 14.74
C ILE A 342 35.35 -69.32 13.98
N GLN A 343 34.46 -68.94 13.07
CA GLN A 343 33.82 -69.87 12.14
C GLN A 343 34.44 -69.68 10.75
N VAL A 344 35.29 -70.62 10.33
CA VAL A 344 35.97 -70.55 9.04
C VAL A 344 34.99 -70.90 7.93
N LEU A 345 34.67 -69.94 7.06
CA LEU A 345 33.70 -70.10 5.98
C LEU A 345 34.37 -70.79 4.79
N ARG A 346 34.19 -72.11 4.66
CA ARG A 346 34.63 -72.81 3.45
C ARG A 346 33.61 -72.59 2.34
N ALA A 347 34.09 -72.19 1.17
CA ALA A 347 33.28 -72.22 -0.04
C ALA A 347 32.81 -73.66 -0.24
N GLY A 348 31.50 -73.92 -0.08
CA GLY A 348 30.95 -75.25 -0.26
C GLY A 348 31.41 -75.82 -1.60
N SER A 349 32.24 -76.86 -1.55
CA SER A 349 32.64 -77.60 -2.74
C SER A 349 31.36 -78.03 -3.44
N LYS A 350 31.15 -77.61 -4.70
CA LYS A 350 30.08 -78.14 -5.53
C LYS A 350 30.12 -79.66 -5.39
N LYS A 351 29.06 -80.29 -4.88
CA LYS A 351 28.91 -81.74 -5.01
C LYS A 351 29.04 -82.04 -6.50
N ALA A 352 30.12 -82.71 -6.90
CA ALA A 352 30.18 -83.38 -8.19
C ALA A 352 28.98 -84.32 -8.22
N LYS A 353 28.15 -84.16 -9.24
CA LYS A 353 26.85 -84.80 -9.36
C LYS A 353 27.02 -86.28 -9.65
#